data_AF-A0AAY4DLR5-F1
#
_entry.id   AF-A0AAY4DLR5-F1
#
_cell.length_a   1.000
_cell.length_b   1.000
_cell.length_c   1.000
_cell.angle_alpha   90.00
_cell.angle_beta   90.00
_cell.angle_gamma   90.00
#
_symmetry.space_group_name_H-M   'P 1'
#
loop_
_entity.id
_entity.type
_entity.pdbx_description
1 polymer ?
#
loop_
_entity_poly.entity_id
_entity_poly.type
_entity_poly.pdbx_seq_one_letter_code
_entity_poly.pdbx_strand_id
1 'polypeptide(L)'
;MESDFCCLEDADSHLNHILISSPDEPGRIERAKTLFEEIRASINNNDDNDQSFWRPVLPWGGVYTIRAGRKAISCLPLYVKINLKNTCTIDGFLMLLYVILRDNQSFTREVAVFLGKQFVQHFLYLMDSYDYTTVKMLWIWDRMSKRQYRSEVHQAALEIDLFGNEHENFTKNLEDLMSTVQESLCSNWSCPARCQELLRKTININPPHELPDRDTIQSAVNGFFCPRTDLCKEIGCDGLREFSQRIFCHGPPPFVILNMQIWKSEELSYVPYYLALSQHRYSLEGATLFNKEESHYSAAFQIDGYWMHYDGLRSDNLILLNKPPEFLLLSSLVYIRSSDK
;
A
#
# COMPACT_ATOMS: atom_id res chain seq x y z
N MET A 1 7.68 43.01 -0.83
CA MET A 1 6.72 43.05 0.29
C MET A 1 6.25 41.63 0.45
N GLU A 2 6.61 41.04 1.58
CA GLU A 2 6.64 39.60 1.83
C GLU A 2 5.26 38.94 1.66
N SER A 3 5.26 37.79 0.99
CA SER A 3 4.14 36.88 0.91
C SER A 3 4.21 35.94 2.10
N ASP A 4 3.32 36.14 3.07
CA ASP A 4 3.15 35.28 4.24
C ASP A 4 2.78 33.85 3.79
N PHE A 5 3.79 33.02 3.61
CA PHE A 5 3.65 31.58 3.68
C PHE A 5 3.28 31.24 5.12
N CYS A 6 2.03 30.86 5.37
CA CYS A 6 1.69 30.10 6.56
C CYS A 6 2.46 28.77 6.50
N CYS A 7 3.61 28.73 7.17
CA CYS A 7 4.28 27.50 7.55
C CYS A 7 3.29 26.69 8.39
N LEU A 8 2.80 25.59 7.84
CA LEU A 8 2.12 24.56 8.63
C LEU A 8 3.16 23.96 9.56
N GLU A 9 3.05 24.27 10.86
CA GLU A 9 3.86 23.71 11.92
C GLU A 9 3.79 22.16 11.91
N ASP A 10 4.89 21.55 12.32
CA ASP A 10 5.24 20.13 12.26
C ASP A 10 4.07 19.14 12.34
N ALA A 11 4.05 18.17 11.42
CA ALA A 11 3.09 17.06 11.37
C ALA A 11 3.00 16.27 12.69
N ASP A 12 4.06 16.30 13.52
CA ASP A 12 4.10 15.70 14.86
C ASP A 12 3.15 16.39 15.87
N SER A 13 2.89 17.69 15.71
CA SER A 13 1.98 18.44 16.60
C SER A 13 0.51 18.03 16.40
N HIS A 14 0.13 17.70 15.17
CA HIS A 14 -1.23 17.27 14.82
C HIS A 14 -1.54 15.84 15.30
N LEU A 15 -0.57 14.93 15.24
CA LEU A 15 -0.66 13.60 15.87
C LEU A 15 -0.89 13.71 17.38
N ASN A 16 -0.16 14.61 18.06
CA ASN A 16 -0.35 14.91 19.48
C ASN A 16 -1.74 15.50 19.80
N HIS A 17 -2.32 16.29 18.91
CA HIS A 17 -3.67 16.83 19.12
C HIS A 17 -4.79 15.79 18.96
N ILE A 18 -4.61 14.77 18.11
CA ILE A 18 -5.54 13.62 18.00
C ILE A 18 -5.45 12.73 19.25
N LEU A 19 -4.27 12.65 19.88
CA LEU A 19 -4.00 11.82 21.07
C LEU A 19 -4.67 12.31 22.38
N ILE A 20 -5.16 13.56 22.44
CA ILE A 20 -5.60 14.19 23.72
C ILE A 20 -7.12 14.08 23.99
N SER A 21 -7.91 13.48 23.08
CA SER A 21 -9.35 13.29 23.29
C SER A 21 -9.73 11.83 23.59
N SER A 22 -9.45 11.36 24.81
CA SER A 22 -10.16 10.23 25.43
C SER A 22 -10.37 10.52 26.91
N PRO A 23 -11.61 10.47 27.44
CA PRO A 23 -11.84 10.56 28.88
C PRO A 23 -11.78 9.17 29.52
N ASP A 24 -11.21 9.14 30.73
CA ASP A 24 -11.07 8.01 31.63
C ASP A 24 -12.42 7.43 32.12
N GLU A 25 -12.55 6.09 32.15
CA GLU A 25 -13.26 5.34 33.20
C GLU A 25 -12.63 3.94 33.41
N PRO A 26 -12.40 3.48 34.65
CA PRO A 26 -11.81 2.18 34.93
C PRO A 26 -12.89 1.11 35.11
N GLY A 27 -13.54 0.73 34.01
CA GLY A 27 -14.25 -0.55 33.91
C GLY A 27 -13.32 -1.59 33.28
N ARG A 28 -13.37 -2.86 33.71
CA ARG A 28 -12.70 -3.96 32.98
C ARG A 28 -13.28 -4.02 31.57
N ILE A 29 -12.64 -3.36 30.61
CA ILE A 29 -12.94 -3.48 29.19
C ILE A 29 -12.48 -4.88 28.79
N GLU A 30 -13.43 -5.79 28.55
CA GLU A 30 -13.13 -7.01 27.81
C GLU A 30 -12.48 -6.59 26.49
N ARG A 31 -11.23 -7.00 26.28
CA ARG A 31 -10.50 -6.70 25.05
C ARG A 31 -11.33 -7.21 23.87
N ALA A 32 -11.71 -6.29 22.98
CA ALA A 32 -12.35 -6.65 21.73
C ALA A 32 -11.46 -7.66 20.98
N LYS A 33 -12.07 -8.71 20.43
CA LYS A 33 -11.34 -9.64 19.57
C LYS A 33 -10.82 -8.87 18.36
N THR A 34 -9.61 -9.17 17.93
CA THR A 34 -9.07 -8.59 16.68
C THR A 34 -9.69 -9.28 15.46
N LEU A 35 -9.58 -8.67 14.28
CA LEU A 35 -10.02 -9.29 13.02
C LEU A 35 -9.43 -10.69 12.82
N PHE A 36 -8.14 -10.87 13.09
CA PHE A 36 -7.46 -12.17 13.02
C PHE A 36 -8.05 -13.20 13.99
N GLU A 37 -8.36 -12.79 15.22
CA GLU A 37 -8.97 -13.66 16.23
C GLU A 37 -10.40 -14.05 15.83
N GLU A 38 -11.16 -13.14 15.21
CA GLU A 38 -12.50 -13.42 14.70
C GLU A 38 -12.47 -14.37 13.50
N ILE A 39 -11.52 -14.15 12.58
CA ILE A 39 -11.31 -15.02 11.42
C ILE A 39 -10.96 -16.43 11.85
N ARG A 40 -9.94 -16.59 12.70
CA ARG A 40 -9.53 -17.89 13.24
C ARG A 40 -10.66 -18.58 13.98
N ALA A 41 -11.45 -17.83 14.74
CA ALA A 41 -12.60 -18.39 15.44
C ALA A 41 -13.70 -18.86 14.46
N SER A 42 -13.91 -18.18 13.34
CA SER A 42 -14.88 -18.62 12.31
C SER A 42 -14.42 -19.91 11.63
N ILE A 43 -13.16 -19.96 11.20
CA ILE A 43 -12.57 -21.10 10.48
C ILE A 43 -12.63 -22.37 11.34
N ASN A 44 -12.24 -22.28 12.62
CA ASN A 44 -12.19 -23.44 13.51
C ASN A 44 -13.57 -24.01 13.90
N ASN A 45 -14.66 -23.29 13.63
CA ASN A 45 -15.98 -23.63 14.14
C ASN A 45 -16.90 -24.32 13.11
N ASN A 46 -16.56 -24.46 11.83
CA ASN A 46 -17.45 -25.13 10.85
C ASN A 46 -16.77 -25.65 9.57
N ASP A 47 -17.28 -26.77 9.07
CA ASP A 47 -16.91 -27.44 7.81
C ASP A 47 -17.76 -26.92 6.62
N ASP A 48 -17.08 -26.49 5.55
CA ASP A 48 -17.45 -26.67 4.12
C ASP A 48 -18.41 -25.71 3.35
N ASN A 49 -18.53 -24.40 3.62
CA ASN A 49 -19.09 -23.46 2.61
C ASN A 49 -18.49 -22.05 2.69
N ASP A 50 -18.48 -21.32 1.55
CA ASP A 50 -18.01 -19.92 1.46
C ASP A 50 -18.66 -19.06 2.56
N GLN A 51 -17.83 -18.52 3.45
CA GLN A 51 -18.28 -17.87 4.69
C GLN A 51 -18.37 -16.36 4.52
N SER A 52 -19.52 -15.75 4.82
CA SER A 52 -19.61 -14.33 5.13
C SER A 52 -19.34 -14.12 6.63
N PHE A 53 -18.47 -13.16 6.97
CA PHE A 53 -18.15 -12.87 8.36
C PHE A 53 -19.27 -12.04 9.03
N TRP A 54 -19.78 -12.53 10.16
CA TRP A 54 -20.94 -11.95 10.88
C TRP A 54 -20.74 -10.53 11.42
N ARG A 55 -19.49 -10.05 11.51
CA ARG A 55 -19.20 -8.64 11.74
C ARG A 55 -18.69 -8.04 10.45
N PRO A 56 -19.52 -7.25 9.75
CA PRO A 56 -19.03 -6.50 8.62
C PRO A 56 -17.89 -5.59 9.10
N VAL A 57 -16.76 -5.60 8.41
CA VAL A 57 -15.71 -4.59 8.55
C VAL A 57 -16.27 -3.33 7.91
N LEU A 58 -17.30 -2.74 8.53
CA LEU A 58 -18.26 -1.76 7.96
C LEU A 58 -17.65 -0.93 6.83
N PRO A 59 -18.31 -0.77 5.67
CA PRO A 59 -17.78 0.00 4.55
C PRO A 59 -17.29 1.36 5.05
N TRP A 60 -16.03 1.67 4.76
CA TRP A 60 -15.35 2.78 5.38
C TRP A 60 -15.95 4.08 4.84
N GLY A 61 -16.93 4.64 5.55
CA GLY A 61 -17.72 5.78 5.09
C GLY A 61 -16.88 7.00 4.66
N GLY A 62 -17.50 7.84 3.82
CA GLY A 62 -16.86 8.94 3.12
C GLY A 62 -17.27 10.33 3.57
N VAL A 63 -17.73 10.52 4.81
CA VAL A 63 -18.10 11.87 5.30
C VAL A 63 -17.60 12.08 6.73
N TYR A 64 -16.82 13.13 6.91
CA TYR A 64 -16.17 13.51 8.16
C TYR A 64 -16.46 14.98 8.45
N THR A 65 -16.36 15.38 9.70
CA THR A 65 -16.51 16.79 10.09
C THR A 65 -15.35 17.14 11.01
N ILE A 66 -14.45 17.99 10.53
CA ILE A 66 -13.28 18.45 11.30
C ILE A 66 -13.56 19.86 11.81
N ARG A 67 -13.19 20.13 13.07
CA ARG A 67 -13.21 21.48 13.61
C ARG A 67 -12.09 22.32 12.99
N ALA A 68 -12.44 23.28 12.17
CA ALA A 68 -11.52 24.17 11.46
C ALA A 68 -11.16 25.46 12.23
N GLY A 69 -11.84 25.75 13.34
CA GLY A 69 -11.51 26.91 14.18
C GLY A 69 -12.68 27.43 15.01
N ARG A 70 -12.71 28.74 15.28
CA ARG A 70 -13.84 29.44 15.90
C ARG A 70 -14.17 30.68 15.07
N LYS A 71 -15.45 31.00 14.87
CA LYS A 71 -15.84 32.29 14.29
C LYS A 71 -15.37 33.42 15.21
N ALA A 72 -14.61 34.37 14.67
CA ALA A 72 -14.00 35.48 15.41
C ALA A 72 -15.02 36.33 16.22
N ILE A 73 -16.29 36.33 15.81
CA ILE A 73 -17.34 37.18 16.40
C ILE A 73 -18.26 36.41 17.37
N SER A 74 -18.40 35.08 17.22
CA SER A 74 -19.40 34.31 17.97
C SER A 74 -18.83 33.18 18.83
N CYS A 75 -17.51 32.94 18.80
CA CYS A 75 -16.84 31.81 19.47
C CYS A 75 -17.38 30.41 19.08
N LEU A 76 -18.32 30.34 18.14
CA LEU A 76 -18.89 29.09 17.64
C LEU A 76 -17.80 28.31 16.89
N PRO A 77 -17.61 27.02 17.19
CA PRO A 77 -16.69 26.19 16.45
C PRO A 77 -17.08 26.16 14.97
N LEU A 78 -16.11 26.51 14.12
CA LEU A 78 -16.21 26.32 12.69
C LEU A 78 -15.89 24.86 12.41
N TYR A 79 -16.74 24.21 11.63
CA TYR A 79 -16.52 22.87 11.16
C TYR A 79 -16.42 22.86 9.64
N VAL A 80 -15.48 22.10 9.12
CA VAL A 80 -15.35 21.79 7.71
C VAL A 80 -15.77 20.34 7.54
N LYS A 81 -16.72 20.11 6.64
CA LYS A 81 -17.10 18.76 6.24
C LYS A 81 -16.04 18.24 5.27
N ILE A 82 -15.53 17.04 5.48
CA ILE A 82 -14.67 16.36 4.51
C ILE A 82 -15.47 15.23 3.89
N ASN A 83 -15.69 15.29 2.59
CA ASN A 83 -16.32 14.22 1.84
C ASN A 83 -15.24 13.42 1.10
N LEU A 84 -15.03 12.16 1.47
CA LEU A 84 -14.19 11.24 0.73
C LEU A 84 -15.03 10.51 -0.32
N LYS A 85 -14.57 10.55 -1.57
CA LYS A 85 -15.16 9.84 -2.70
C LYS A 85 -14.25 8.69 -3.11
N ASN A 86 -14.85 7.62 -3.65
CA ASN A 86 -14.14 6.47 -4.22
C ASN A 86 -13.10 5.84 -3.28
N THR A 87 -13.51 5.56 -2.04
CA THR A 87 -12.59 5.14 -0.98
C THR A 87 -12.08 3.71 -1.12
N CYS A 88 -12.67 2.92 -2.01
CA CYS A 88 -12.34 1.52 -2.20
C CYS A 88 -10.82 1.26 -2.41
N THR A 89 -10.10 2.20 -3.04
CA THR A 89 -8.64 2.12 -3.24
C THR A 89 -7.85 2.19 -1.93
N ILE A 90 -8.22 3.09 -1.02
CA ILE A 90 -7.54 3.25 0.28
C ILE A 90 -7.98 2.17 1.27
N ASP A 91 -9.23 1.73 1.16
CA ASP A 91 -9.80 0.71 2.04
C ASP A 91 -9.08 -0.63 1.86
N GLY A 92 -8.92 -1.07 0.60
CA GLY A 92 -8.17 -2.28 0.27
C GLY A 92 -6.69 -2.19 0.65
N PHE A 93 -6.05 -1.03 0.40
CA PHE A 93 -4.66 -0.78 0.76
C PHE A 93 -4.42 -0.91 2.28
N LEU A 94 -5.21 -0.22 3.09
CA LEU A 94 -5.02 -0.22 4.54
C LEU A 94 -5.35 -1.57 5.15
N MET A 95 -6.30 -2.32 4.58
CA MET A 95 -6.54 -3.71 4.97
C MET A 95 -5.33 -4.61 4.68
N LEU A 96 -4.78 -4.55 3.47
CA LEU A 96 -3.56 -5.28 3.11
C LEU A 96 -2.39 -4.91 4.03
N LEU A 97 -2.17 -3.61 4.28
CA LEU A 97 -1.12 -3.16 5.18
C LEU A 97 -1.33 -3.70 6.60
N TYR A 98 -2.56 -3.66 7.12
CA TYR A 98 -2.87 -4.22 8.43
C TYR A 98 -2.55 -5.71 8.51
N VAL A 99 -2.96 -6.48 7.51
CA VAL A 99 -2.72 -7.93 7.47
C VAL A 99 -1.22 -8.22 7.49
N ILE A 100 -0.44 -7.57 6.62
CA ILE A 100 1.01 -7.75 6.53
C ILE A 100 1.70 -7.44 7.86
N LEU A 101 1.34 -6.31 8.47
CA LEU A 101 1.98 -5.86 9.70
C LEU A 101 1.57 -6.69 10.91
N ARG A 102 0.39 -7.31 10.87
CA ARG A 102 -0.13 -8.11 11.99
C ARG A 102 0.33 -9.55 11.94
N ASP A 103 0.48 -10.11 10.74
CA ASP A 103 0.94 -11.48 10.56
C ASP A 103 2.42 -11.64 10.96
N ASN A 104 3.23 -10.58 10.79
CA ASN A 104 4.64 -10.61 11.16
C ASN A 104 5.11 -9.38 11.97
N GLN A 105 5.44 -9.62 13.25
CA GLN A 105 5.93 -8.57 14.16
C GLN A 105 7.28 -7.95 13.76
N SER A 106 8.13 -8.66 13.01
CA SER A 106 9.40 -8.07 12.54
C SER A 106 9.11 -7.00 11.49
N PHE A 107 8.14 -7.23 10.61
CA PHE A 107 7.73 -6.27 9.60
C PHE A 107 7.16 -5.01 10.22
N THR A 108 6.45 -5.11 11.35
CA THR A 108 6.02 -3.93 12.12
C THR A 108 7.19 -3.01 12.45
N ARG A 109 8.33 -3.58 12.88
CA ARG A 109 9.52 -2.81 13.25
C ARG A 109 10.23 -2.24 12.01
N GLU A 110 10.34 -3.03 10.95
CA GLU A 110 10.97 -2.62 9.70
C GLU A 110 10.20 -1.47 9.04
N VAL A 111 8.89 -1.60 8.90
CA VAL A 111 8.03 -0.54 8.31
C VAL A 111 7.98 0.70 9.19
N ALA A 112 8.04 0.56 10.52
CA ALA A 112 8.09 1.67 11.46
C ALA A 112 9.34 2.57 11.30
N VAL A 113 10.43 2.08 10.70
CA VAL A 113 11.60 2.92 10.38
C VAL A 113 11.23 3.98 9.33
N PHE A 114 10.32 3.65 8.41
CA PHE A 114 9.95 4.51 7.28
C PHE A 114 8.67 5.31 7.54
N LEU A 115 7.66 4.68 8.15
CA LEU A 115 6.38 5.33 8.46
C LEU A 115 6.37 6.02 9.84
N GLY A 116 7.36 5.76 10.68
CA GLY A 116 7.40 6.23 12.06
C GLY A 116 6.76 5.25 13.04
N LYS A 117 7.44 5.01 14.17
CA LYS A 117 7.01 4.05 15.19
C LYS A 117 5.64 4.38 15.79
N GLN A 118 5.41 5.65 16.13
CA GLN A 118 4.13 6.08 16.72
C GLN A 118 2.99 5.90 15.73
N PHE A 119 3.21 6.24 14.46
CA PHE A 119 2.24 6.04 13.39
C PHE A 119 1.83 4.57 13.28
N VAL A 120 2.79 3.66 13.14
CA VAL A 120 2.50 2.22 12.97
C VAL A 120 1.80 1.64 14.20
N GLN A 121 2.21 2.02 15.40
CA GLN A 121 1.56 1.57 16.64
C GLN A 121 0.12 2.06 16.73
N HIS A 122 -0.13 3.34 16.42
CA HIS A 122 -1.47 3.91 16.46
C HIS A 122 -2.37 3.35 15.36
N PHE A 123 -1.83 3.16 14.15
CA PHE A 123 -2.50 2.47 13.04
C PHE A 123 -2.99 1.08 13.46
N LEU A 124 -2.11 0.24 14.02
CA LEU A 124 -2.47 -1.11 14.47
C LEU A 124 -3.51 -1.07 15.60
N TYR A 125 -3.38 -0.15 16.54
CA TYR A 125 -4.34 0.03 17.64
C TYR A 125 -5.74 0.36 17.12
N LEU A 126 -5.86 1.31 16.19
CA LEU A 126 -7.14 1.73 15.63
C LEU A 126 -7.77 0.61 14.79
N MET A 127 -6.96 -0.11 13.98
CA MET A 127 -7.43 -1.28 13.23
C MET A 127 -7.93 -2.39 14.17
N ASP A 128 -7.19 -2.72 15.23
CA ASP A 128 -7.59 -3.71 16.25
C ASP A 128 -8.86 -3.28 17.02
N SER A 129 -9.13 -1.98 17.08
CA SER A 129 -10.28 -1.39 17.77
C SER A 129 -11.48 -1.11 16.84
N TYR A 130 -11.41 -1.54 15.58
CA TYR A 130 -12.43 -1.31 14.55
C TYR A 130 -12.70 0.17 14.22
N ASP A 131 -11.78 1.07 14.56
CA ASP A 131 -11.89 2.51 14.25
C ASP A 131 -11.32 2.84 12.85
N TYR A 132 -11.87 2.17 11.85
CA TYR A 132 -11.41 2.25 10.45
C TYR A 132 -11.52 3.65 9.85
N THR A 133 -12.51 4.41 10.30
CA THR A 133 -12.72 5.81 9.92
C THR A 133 -11.53 6.66 10.37
N THR A 134 -11.08 6.53 11.61
CA THR A 134 -9.91 7.26 12.09
C THR A 134 -8.63 6.77 11.41
N VAL A 135 -8.48 5.46 11.14
CA VAL A 135 -7.34 4.91 10.38
C VAL A 135 -7.21 5.58 9.01
N LYS A 136 -8.32 5.69 8.28
CA LYS A 136 -8.33 6.33 6.96
C LYS A 136 -7.91 7.79 7.04
N MET A 137 -8.44 8.54 8.01
CA MET A 137 -8.09 9.94 8.17
C MET A 137 -6.64 10.13 8.62
N LEU A 138 -6.12 9.27 9.48
CA LEU A 138 -4.71 9.22 9.87
C LEU A 138 -3.82 9.09 8.63
N TRP A 139 -4.16 8.16 7.72
CA TRP A 139 -3.42 7.97 6.47
C TRP A 139 -3.55 9.16 5.51
N ILE A 140 -4.76 9.66 5.30
CA ILE A 140 -5.00 10.78 4.37
C ILE A 140 -4.30 12.04 4.86
N TRP A 141 -4.41 12.38 6.14
CA TRP A 141 -3.83 13.60 6.69
C TRP A 141 -2.31 13.63 6.54
N ASP A 142 -1.66 12.51 6.87
CA ASP A 142 -0.21 12.33 6.74
C ASP A 142 0.28 12.43 5.27
N ARG A 143 -0.62 12.31 4.28
CA ARG A 143 -0.28 12.26 2.85
C ARG A 143 -0.88 13.37 1.99
N MET A 144 -1.83 14.15 2.51
CA MET A 144 -2.31 15.38 1.87
C MET A 144 -1.19 16.41 1.70
N SER A 145 -0.19 16.42 2.60
CA SER A 145 1.03 17.25 2.47
C SER A 145 1.82 16.97 1.18
N LYS A 146 1.71 15.75 0.65
CA LYS A 146 2.38 15.30 -0.58
C LYS A 146 1.56 15.52 -1.85
N ARG A 147 0.37 16.17 -1.75
CA ARG A 147 -0.56 16.41 -2.88
C ARG A 147 -0.93 15.15 -3.67
N GLN A 148 -0.99 14.01 -2.97
CA GLN A 148 -1.28 12.71 -3.59
C GLN A 148 -2.74 12.60 -4.04
N TYR A 149 -3.67 13.18 -3.29
CA TYR A 149 -5.09 13.07 -3.58
C TYR A 149 -5.63 14.31 -4.28
N ARG A 150 -6.56 14.10 -5.22
CA ARG A 150 -7.31 15.20 -5.84
C ARG A 150 -8.28 15.73 -4.80
N SER A 151 -8.26 17.04 -4.57
CA SER A 151 -9.18 17.67 -3.65
C SER A 151 -9.73 18.97 -4.21
N GLU A 152 -11.00 19.21 -3.93
CA GLU A 152 -11.73 20.40 -4.34
C GLU A 152 -12.56 20.92 -3.17
N VAL A 153 -12.74 22.23 -3.09
CA VAL A 153 -13.66 22.82 -2.10
C VAL A 153 -15.00 23.06 -2.78
N HIS A 154 -16.01 22.30 -2.37
CA HIS A 154 -17.38 22.50 -2.82
C HIS A 154 -18.23 23.06 -1.67
N GLN A 155 -18.68 24.31 -1.82
CA GLN A 155 -19.37 25.07 -0.76
C GLN A 155 -18.53 25.19 0.52
N ALA A 156 -18.94 24.51 1.61
CA ALA A 156 -18.25 24.46 2.90
C ALA A 156 -17.67 23.06 3.20
N ALA A 157 -17.54 22.22 2.17
CA ALA A 157 -16.98 20.89 2.27
C ALA A 157 -15.69 20.77 1.44
N LEU A 158 -14.67 20.13 2.01
CA LEU A 158 -13.52 19.64 1.28
C LEU A 158 -13.88 18.27 0.70
N GLU A 159 -13.91 18.15 -0.61
CA GLU A 159 -14.08 16.88 -1.29
C GLU A 159 -12.71 16.32 -1.66
N ILE A 160 -12.46 15.06 -1.31
CA ILE A 160 -11.22 14.35 -1.64
C ILE A 160 -11.60 13.11 -2.45
N ASP A 161 -11.13 13.04 -3.69
CA ASP A 161 -11.32 11.88 -4.55
C ASP A 161 -10.09 10.97 -4.49
N LEU A 162 -10.32 9.72 -4.06
CA LEU A 162 -9.28 8.72 -3.85
C LEU A 162 -9.14 7.76 -5.05
N PHE A 163 -9.96 7.94 -6.10
CA PHE A 163 -9.93 7.08 -7.28
C PHE A 163 -8.57 7.11 -7.99
N GLY A 164 -8.14 5.95 -8.48
CA GLY A 164 -6.89 5.80 -9.26
C GLY A 164 -5.60 5.86 -8.44
N ASN A 165 -5.65 6.03 -7.12
CA ASN A 165 -4.47 6.08 -6.26
C ASN A 165 -4.07 4.72 -5.69
N GLU A 166 -4.68 3.62 -6.14
CA GLU A 166 -4.44 2.27 -5.60
C GLU A 166 -2.96 1.90 -5.55
N HIS A 167 -2.28 1.94 -6.70
CA HIS A 167 -0.85 1.63 -6.75
C HIS A 167 0.01 2.70 -6.06
N GLU A 168 -0.40 3.97 -6.08
CA GLU A 168 0.32 5.06 -5.42
C GLU A 168 0.26 4.95 -3.89
N ASN A 169 -0.83 4.36 -3.35
CA ASN A 169 -0.95 4.11 -1.92
C ASN A 169 0.17 3.21 -1.41
N PHE A 170 0.62 2.26 -2.24
CA PHE A 170 1.74 1.39 -1.94
C PHE A 170 3.11 1.96 -2.32
N THR A 171 3.23 2.66 -3.45
CA THR A 171 4.54 3.08 -3.96
C THR A 171 4.98 4.41 -3.39
N LYS A 172 4.27 5.51 -3.65
CA LYS A 172 4.67 6.87 -3.23
C LYS A 172 4.80 7.02 -1.71
N ASN A 173 4.02 6.25 -0.96
CA ASN A 173 4.03 6.30 0.50
C ASN A 173 5.13 5.47 1.14
N LEU A 174 5.76 4.57 0.39
CA LEU A 174 6.75 3.62 0.86
C LEU A 174 7.96 3.56 -0.11
N GLU A 175 8.25 4.67 -0.79
CA GLU A 175 9.33 4.77 -1.78
C GLU A 175 10.68 4.37 -1.15
N ASP A 176 10.99 4.94 0.00
CA ASP A 176 12.28 4.67 0.65
C ASP A 176 12.39 3.20 1.07
N LEU A 177 11.29 2.57 1.49
CA LEU A 177 11.24 1.14 1.84
C LEU A 177 11.62 0.24 0.66
N MET A 178 11.16 0.59 -0.55
CA MET A 178 11.38 -0.20 -1.78
C MET A 178 12.54 0.32 -2.62
N SER A 179 13.34 1.24 -2.10
CA SER A 179 14.42 1.86 -2.85
C SER A 179 15.54 0.88 -3.19
N THR A 180 16.07 0.98 -4.40
CA THR A 180 17.14 0.12 -4.92
C THR A 180 18.23 0.92 -5.61
N VAL A 181 19.43 0.38 -5.60
CA VAL A 181 20.60 0.94 -6.29
C VAL A 181 21.20 -0.11 -7.22
N GLN A 182 21.72 0.34 -8.35
CA GLN A 182 22.43 -0.49 -9.32
C GLN A 182 23.59 0.31 -9.92
N GLU A 183 24.80 -0.20 -9.77
CA GLU A 183 25.98 0.37 -10.41
C GLU A 183 26.08 -0.10 -11.87
N SER A 184 26.65 0.75 -12.72
CA SER A 184 26.98 0.37 -14.10
C SER A 184 28.29 0.98 -14.57
N LEU A 185 28.96 0.27 -15.48
CA LEU A 185 30.24 0.65 -16.06
C LEU A 185 30.20 0.56 -17.58
N CYS A 186 30.62 1.62 -18.26
CA CYS A 186 30.80 1.61 -19.70
C CYS A 186 32.22 1.14 -20.10
N SER A 187 32.29 0.30 -21.12
CA SER A 187 33.54 -0.20 -21.70
C SER A 187 34.34 0.90 -22.42
N ASN A 188 33.68 1.97 -22.88
CA ASN A 188 34.35 3.11 -23.52
C ASN A 188 34.95 4.03 -22.44
N TRP A 189 36.28 4.14 -22.43
CA TRP A 189 37.05 4.95 -21.46
C TRP A 189 36.80 6.46 -21.60
N SER A 190 36.38 6.91 -22.77
CA SER A 190 36.07 8.32 -23.05
C SER A 190 34.61 8.67 -22.78
N CYS A 191 33.81 7.71 -22.30
CA CYS A 191 32.42 7.95 -21.94
C CYS A 191 32.35 8.97 -20.78
N PRO A 192 31.63 10.10 -20.92
CA PRO A 192 31.58 11.14 -19.89
C PRO A 192 30.93 10.65 -18.59
N ALA A 193 29.99 9.71 -18.69
CA ALA A 193 29.34 9.07 -17.56
C ALA A 193 29.69 7.58 -17.52
N ARG A 194 31.00 7.28 -17.57
CA ARG A 194 31.49 5.91 -17.65
C ARG A 194 31.00 5.05 -16.49
N CYS A 195 31.15 5.54 -15.25
CA CYS A 195 30.59 4.93 -14.06
C CYS A 195 29.28 5.66 -13.70
N GLN A 196 28.22 4.91 -13.44
CA GLN A 196 26.94 5.47 -12.97
C GLN A 196 26.38 4.65 -11.83
N GLU A 197 25.76 5.33 -10.89
CA GLU A 197 24.92 4.73 -9.86
C GLU A 197 23.46 5.08 -10.16
N LEU A 198 22.62 4.06 -10.35
CA LEU A 198 21.21 4.22 -10.69
C LEU A 198 20.32 3.92 -9.49
N LEU A 199 19.97 4.97 -8.76
CA LEU A 199 18.96 4.93 -7.71
C LEU A 199 17.55 4.85 -8.31
N ARG A 200 16.72 3.95 -7.76
CA ARG A 200 15.28 3.85 -8.03
C ARG A 200 14.54 3.87 -6.71
N LYS A 201 13.63 4.82 -6.56
CA LYS A 201 12.76 4.96 -5.40
C LYS A 201 11.61 3.95 -5.36
N THR A 202 11.29 3.30 -6.47
CA THR A 202 10.22 2.31 -6.53
C THR A 202 10.63 1.15 -7.44
N ILE A 203 9.97 0.02 -7.26
CA ILE A 203 10.15 -1.17 -8.07
C ILE A 203 9.03 -1.20 -9.10
N ASN A 204 9.32 -0.70 -10.30
CA ASN A 204 8.37 -0.70 -11.41
C ASN A 204 8.79 -1.79 -12.40
N ILE A 205 8.15 -2.96 -12.29
CA ILE A 205 8.37 -4.08 -13.21
C ILE A 205 7.39 -3.95 -14.36
N ASN A 206 7.90 -3.62 -15.54
CA ASN A 206 7.11 -3.51 -16.75
C ASN A 206 7.01 -4.87 -17.46
N PRO A 207 5.92 -5.13 -18.20
CA PRO A 207 5.86 -6.30 -19.07
C PRO A 207 7.01 -6.28 -20.09
N PRO A 208 7.61 -7.44 -20.40
CA PRO A 208 8.68 -7.52 -21.38
C PRO A 208 8.14 -7.19 -22.78
N HIS A 209 9.00 -6.68 -23.67
CA HIS A 209 8.63 -6.36 -25.04
C HIS A 209 8.20 -7.60 -25.84
N GLU A 210 8.82 -8.74 -25.56
CA GLU A 210 8.45 -10.05 -26.08
C GLU A 210 8.03 -10.93 -24.90
N LEU A 211 6.81 -11.48 -24.97
CA LEU A 211 6.29 -12.36 -23.93
C LEU A 211 6.99 -13.73 -24.06
N PRO A 212 7.78 -14.18 -23.06
CA PRO A 212 8.32 -15.53 -23.07
C PRO A 212 7.20 -16.55 -22.95
N ASP A 213 7.44 -17.77 -23.46
CA ASP A 213 6.47 -18.88 -23.41
C ASP A 213 6.07 -19.27 -21.97
N ARG A 214 6.93 -18.99 -20.98
CA ARG A 214 6.71 -19.23 -19.55
C ARG A 214 7.35 -18.14 -18.69
N ASP A 215 6.80 -17.99 -17.48
CA ASP A 215 7.38 -17.21 -16.38
C ASP A 215 7.59 -15.72 -16.71
N THR A 216 6.64 -15.10 -17.41
CA THR A 216 6.70 -13.70 -17.86
C THR A 216 7.01 -12.72 -16.73
N ILE A 217 6.31 -12.84 -15.59
CA ILE A 217 6.51 -11.96 -14.44
C ILE A 217 7.91 -12.14 -13.85
N GLN A 218 8.36 -13.38 -13.63
CA GLN A 218 9.70 -13.65 -13.09
C GLN A 218 10.80 -13.19 -14.05
N SER A 219 10.61 -13.35 -15.35
CA SER A 219 11.55 -12.87 -16.38
C SER A 219 11.68 -11.35 -16.36
N ALA A 220 10.57 -10.62 -16.20
CA ALA A 220 10.59 -9.17 -16.07
C ALA A 220 11.27 -8.71 -14.76
N VAL A 221 11.02 -9.40 -13.66
CA VAL A 221 11.72 -9.17 -12.38
C VAL A 221 13.22 -9.40 -12.53
N ASN A 222 13.63 -10.48 -13.21
CA ASN A 222 15.03 -10.76 -13.50
C ASN A 222 15.66 -9.66 -14.35
N GLY A 223 14.94 -9.15 -15.36
CA GLY A 223 15.41 -8.01 -16.17
C GLY A 223 15.68 -6.74 -15.35
N PHE A 224 14.94 -6.55 -14.25
CA PHE A 224 15.14 -5.42 -13.34
C PHE A 224 16.28 -5.63 -12.34
N PHE A 225 16.41 -6.84 -11.78
CA PHE A 225 17.34 -7.12 -10.69
C PHE A 225 18.69 -7.70 -11.13
N CYS A 226 18.72 -8.59 -12.13
CA CYS A 226 19.93 -9.32 -12.50
C CYS A 226 20.94 -8.43 -13.24
N PRO A 227 22.23 -8.81 -13.22
CA PRO A 227 23.24 -8.20 -14.06
C PRO A 227 22.84 -8.31 -15.53
N ARG A 228 23.11 -7.27 -16.31
CA ARG A 228 22.86 -7.25 -17.75
C ARG A 228 23.85 -6.33 -18.45
N THR A 229 23.94 -6.47 -19.76
CA THR A 229 24.78 -5.62 -20.60
C THR A 229 23.93 -5.02 -21.70
N ASP A 230 23.88 -3.69 -21.76
CA ASP A 230 23.13 -2.94 -22.75
C ASP A 230 24.07 -2.03 -23.55
N LEU A 231 23.61 -1.50 -24.70
CA LEU A 231 24.33 -0.42 -25.38
C LEU A 231 24.32 0.86 -24.53
N CYS A 232 25.46 1.54 -24.44
CA CYS A 232 25.56 2.80 -23.72
C CYS A 232 24.65 3.86 -24.37
N LYS A 233 23.80 4.51 -23.56
CA LYS A 233 22.86 5.54 -24.03
C LYS A 233 23.44 6.95 -24.01
N GLU A 234 24.70 7.11 -23.60
CA GLU A 234 25.37 8.41 -23.59
C GLU A 234 25.61 8.89 -25.02
N ILE A 235 25.32 10.17 -25.26
CA ILE A 235 25.41 10.77 -26.60
C ILE A 235 26.86 10.65 -27.11
N GLY A 236 27.00 10.07 -28.30
CA GLY A 236 28.31 9.86 -28.92
C GLY A 236 29.12 8.70 -28.33
N CYS A 237 28.53 7.90 -27.44
CA CYS A 237 29.15 6.67 -26.94
C CYS A 237 28.61 5.44 -27.68
N ASP A 238 29.51 4.59 -28.12
CA ASP A 238 29.26 3.31 -28.80
C ASP A 238 29.64 2.10 -27.93
N GLY A 239 30.02 2.34 -26.67
CA GLY A 239 30.44 1.31 -25.74
C GLY A 239 29.29 0.43 -25.25
N LEU A 240 29.66 -0.72 -24.70
CA LEU A 240 28.74 -1.58 -23.93
C LEU A 240 28.73 -1.08 -22.48
N ARG A 241 27.56 -1.10 -21.85
CA ARG A 241 27.37 -0.76 -20.45
C ARG A 241 26.95 -2.00 -19.68
N GLU A 242 27.80 -2.41 -18.76
CA GLU A 242 27.57 -3.53 -17.85
C GLU A 242 26.90 -3.01 -16.59
N PHE A 243 25.76 -3.60 -16.23
CA PHE A 243 25.03 -3.33 -15.01
C PHE A 243 25.31 -4.44 -13.99
N SER A 244 25.63 -4.06 -12.77
CA SER A 244 25.76 -4.96 -11.63
C SER A 244 24.41 -5.52 -11.19
N GLN A 245 24.43 -6.46 -10.25
CA GLN A 245 23.22 -6.90 -9.55
C GLN A 245 22.59 -5.69 -8.83
N ARG A 246 21.31 -5.42 -9.07
CA ARG A 246 20.57 -4.42 -8.31
C ARG A 246 20.31 -4.92 -6.89
N ILE A 247 20.51 -4.04 -5.92
CA ILE A 247 20.34 -4.32 -4.49
C ILE A 247 19.39 -3.31 -3.84
N PHE A 248 18.77 -3.69 -2.73
CA PHE A 248 17.94 -2.81 -1.93
C PHE A 248 18.78 -1.91 -1.03
N CYS A 249 18.43 -0.63 -0.92
CA CYS A 249 19.21 0.34 -0.15
C CYS A 249 19.15 0.08 1.37
N HIS A 250 18.03 -0.47 1.86
CA HIS A 250 17.78 -0.69 3.29
C HIS A 250 17.58 -2.18 3.63
N GLY A 251 18.10 -3.07 2.79
CA GLY A 251 17.81 -4.50 2.85
C GLY A 251 16.50 -4.86 2.12
N PRO A 252 16.22 -6.16 1.92
CA PRO A 252 15.02 -6.59 1.21
C PRO A 252 13.77 -6.08 1.92
N PRO A 253 12.79 -5.45 1.24
CA PRO A 253 11.61 -4.94 1.91
C PRO A 253 10.73 -6.10 2.44
N PRO A 254 9.90 -5.87 3.47
CA PRO A 254 8.91 -6.84 3.94
C PRO A 254 7.93 -7.28 2.86
N PHE A 255 7.64 -6.41 1.90
CA PHE A 255 6.75 -6.71 0.78
C PHE A 255 7.12 -5.90 -0.47
N VAL A 256 6.73 -6.39 -1.63
CA VAL A 256 6.86 -5.73 -2.93
C VAL A 256 5.54 -5.78 -3.67
N ILE A 257 5.20 -4.67 -4.33
CA ILE A 257 3.96 -4.52 -5.07
C ILE A 257 4.26 -4.48 -6.56
N LEU A 258 3.62 -5.35 -7.33
CA LEU A 258 3.62 -5.27 -8.78
C LEU A 258 2.38 -4.53 -9.24
N ASN A 259 2.56 -3.43 -9.95
CA ASN A 259 1.47 -2.75 -10.64
C ASN A 259 0.99 -3.65 -11.77
N MET A 260 -0.22 -4.18 -11.70
CA MET A 260 -0.80 -5.00 -12.76
C MET A 260 -1.64 -4.19 -13.75
N GLN A 261 -1.93 -2.91 -13.49
CA GLN A 261 -2.65 -2.06 -14.44
C GLN A 261 -1.83 -1.76 -15.71
N ILE A 262 -0.50 -1.75 -15.59
CA ILE A 262 0.40 -1.63 -16.75
C ILE A 262 0.60 -2.96 -17.47
N TRP A 263 0.20 -4.07 -16.83
CA TRP A 263 0.17 -5.39 -17.43
C TRP A 263 -1.21 -5.61 -18.01
N LYS A 264 -1.27 -6.27 -19.16
CA LYS A 264 -2.54 -6.78 -19.63
C LYS A 264 -2.78 -8.10 -18.93
N SER A 265 -3.44 -8.05 -17.77
CA SER A 265 -3.70 -9.21 -16.94
C SER A 265 -4.34 -10.37 -17.72
N GLU A 266 -5.15 -10.03 -18.73
CA GLU A 266 -5.81 -10.96 -19.64
C GLU A 266 -4.84 -11.71 -20.57
N GLU A 267 -3.62 -11.17 -20.78
CA GLU A 267 -2.55 -11.78 -21.59
C GLU A 267 -1.58 -12.64 -20.75
N LEU A 268 -1.76 -12.70 -19.43
CA LEU A 268 -0.93 -13.53 -18.55
C LEU A 268 -1.47 -14.97 -18.52
N SER A 269 -0.61 -15.93 -18.87
CA SER A 269 -0.94 -17.35 -18.79
C SER A 269 -1.11 -17.85 -17.35
N TYR A 270 -0.37 -17.26 -16.41
CA TYR A 270 -0.51 -17.53 -14.98
C TYR A 270 0.14 -16.41 -14.14
N VAL A 271 -0.22 -16.35 -12.86
CA VAL A 271 0.42 -15.48 -11.85
C VAL A 271 1.29 -16.35 -10.94
N PRO A 272 2.59 -16.08 -10.80
CA PRO A 272 3.46 -16.91 -9.98
C PRO A 272 3.14 -16.74 -8.50
N TYR A 273 2.94 -17.84 -7.79
CA TYR A 273 2.76 -17.79 -6.34
C TYR A 273 4.04 -17.40 -5.61
N TYR A 274 5.20 -17.71 -6.19
CA TYR A 274 6.51 -17.36 -5.65
C TYR A 274 7.27 -16.46 -6.60
N LEU A 275 7.90 -15.43 -6.05
CA LEU A 275 8.70 -14.47 -6.80
C LEU A 275 10.09 -14.38 -6.19
N ALA A 276 11.11 -14.62 -7.00
CA ALA A 276 12.50 -14.42 -6.60
C ALA A 276 12.95 -12.99 -6.96
N LEU A 277 13.28 -12.19 -5.96
CA LEU A 277 13.84 -10.86 -6.13
C LEU A 277 15.29 -10.88 -5.65
N SER A 278 16.23 -10.90 -6.60
CA SER A 278 17.64 -11.12 -6.30
C SER A 278 17.84 -12.46 -5.56
N GLN A 279 18.36 -12.44 -4.34
CA GLN A 279 18.59 -13.64 -3.51
C GLN A 279 17.44 -13.95 -2.56
N HIS A 280 16.34 -13.20 -2.61
CA HIS A 280 15.25 -13.28 -1.65
C HIS A 280 13.98 -13.85 -2.30
N ARG A 281 13.27 -14.68 -1.55
CA ARG A 281 12.01 -15.28 -1.97
C ARG A 281 10.84 -14.50 -1.39
N TYR A 282 9.82 -14.31 -2.20
CA TYR A 282 8.56 -13.70 -1.79
C TYR A 282 7.39 -14.59 -2.21
N SER A 283 6.35 -14.63 -1.39
CA SER A 283 5.10 -15.35 -1.60
C SER A 283 3.96 -14.37 -1.93
N LEU A 284 3.08 -14.75 -2.85
CA LEU A 284 1.87 -14.00 -3.15
C LEU A 284 0.86 -14.17 -2.01
N GLU A 285 0.63 -13.11 -1.24
CA GLU A 285 -0.28 -13.15 -0.08
C GLU A 285 -1.34 -12.05 -0.13
N GLY A 286 -1.32 -11.21 -1.16
CA GLY A 286 -2.39 -10.27 -1.39
C GLY A 286 -2.48 -9.77 -2.82
N ALA A 287 -3.62 -9.17 -3.14
CA ALA A 287 -3.87 -8.51 -4.41
C ALA A 287 -4.94 -7.44 -4.23
N THR A 288 -4.92 -6.43 -5.09
CA THR A 288 -6.07 -5.55 -5.30
C THR A 288 -6.70 -5.89 -6.64
N LEU A 289 -8.02 -5.81 -6.70
CA LEU A 289 -8.82 -6.18 -7.85
C LEU A 289 -9.60 -4.96 -8.32
N PHE A 290 -9.74 -4.78 -9.63
CA PHE A 290 -10.49 -3.68 -10.22
C PHE A 290 -11.62 -4.20 -11.11
N ASN A 291 -12.86 -3.97 -10.69
CA ASN A 291 -14.04 -4.21 -11.50
C ASN A 291 -14.27 -3.01 -12.43
N LYS A 292 -14.06 -3.20 -13.74
CA LYS A 292 -14.25 -2.16 -14.77
C LYS A 292 -15.72 -1.72 -14.90
N GLU A 293 -16.69 -2.62 -14.68
CA GLU A 293 -18.12 -2.33 -14.84
C GLU A 293 -18.64 -1.47 -13.69
N GLU A 294 -18.25 -1.81 -12.46
CA GLU A 294 -18.64 -1.06 -11.26
C GLU A 294 -17.70 0.11 -10.95
N SER A 295 -16.60 0.22 -11.70
CA SER A 295 -15.49 1.17 -11.43
C SER A 295 -15.04 1.10 -9.97
N HIS A 296 -14.86 -0.12 -9.46
CA HIS A 296 -14.71 -0.41 -8.03
C HIS A 296 -13.48 -1.26 -7.74
N TYR A 297 -12.82 -0.97 -6.61
CA TYR A 297 -11.66 -1.70 -6.14
C TYR A 297 -12.03 -2.60 -4.96
N SER A 298 -11.51 -3.82 -4.96
CA SER A 298 -11.55 -4.70 -3.80
C SER A 298 -10.16 -5.23 -3.50
N ALA A 299 -9.99 -5.88 -2.35
CA ALA A 299 -8.73 -6.51 -1.97
C ALA A 299 -8.94 -8.00 -1.73
N ALA A 300 -7.91 -8.78 -2.00
CA ALA A 300 -7.83 -10.16 -1.56
C ALA A 300 -6.52 -10.38 -0.81
N PHE A 301 -6.54 -11.17 0.26
CA PHE A 301 -5.35 -11.42 1.07
C PHE A 301 -5.42 -12.75 1.81
N GLN A 302 -4.28 -13.26 2.22
CA GLN A 302 -4.21 -14.47 3.04
C GLN A 302 -4.12 -14.15 4.53
N ILE A 303 -4.82 -14.96 5.33
CA ILE A 303 -4.64 -15.07 6.78
C ILE A 303 -4.59 -16.55 7.12
N ASP A 304 -3.50 -17.01 7.75
CA ASP A 304 -3.25 -18.41 8.10
C ASP A 304 -3.43 -19.40 6.93
N GLY A 305 -3.07 -18.99 5.71
CA GLY A 305 -3.20 -19.80 4.48
C GLY A 305 -4.59 -19.81 3.86
N TYR A 306 -5.56 -19.11 4.45
CA TYR A 306 -6.90 -18.94 3.89
C TYR A 306 -7.02 -17.63 3.14
N TRP A 307 -7.58 -17.68 1.93
CA TRP A 307 -7.84 -16.46 1.14
C TRP A 307 -9.11 -15.77 1.60
N MET A 308 -9.01 -14.46 1.75
CA MET A 308 -10.12 -13.57 2.05
C MET A 308 -10.33 -12.60 0.90
N HIS A 309 -11.58 -12.25 0.65
CA HIS A 309 -11.98 -11.15 -0.23
C HIS A 309 -12.62 -10.04 0.59
N TYR A 310 -12.06 -8.85 0.49
CA TYR A 310 -12.57 -7.64 1.11
C TYR A 310 -13.15 -6.69 0.07
N ASP A 311 -14.44 -6.39 0.19
CA ASP A 311 -15.19 -5.48 -0.68
C ASP A 311 -15.82 -4.34 0.13
N GLY A 312 -15.12 -3.20 0.18
CA GLY A 312 -15.57 -2.01 0.91
C GLY A 312 -16.86 -1.34 0.41
N LEU A 313 -17.51 -1.83 -0.65
CA LEU A 313 -18.81 -1.33 -1.12
C LEU A 313 -19.99 -2.12 -0.52
N ARG A 314 -19.76 -3.36 -0.07
CA ARG A 314 -20.83 -4.26 0.36
C ARG A 314 -21.06 -4.19 1.87
N SER A 315 -22.24 -4.66 2.30
CA SER A 315 -22.50 -4.91 3.71
C SER A 315 -21.74 -6.14 4.18
N ASP A 316 -21.80 -7.25 3.43
CA ASP A 316 -21.00 -8.45 3.66
C ASP A 316 -19.67 -8.29 2.94
N ASN A 317 -18.77 -7.53 3.56
CA ASN A 317 -17.57 -7.02 2.91
C ASN A 317 -16.30 -7.79 3.21
N LEU A 318 -16.37 -8.88 3.96
CA LEU A 318 -15.27 -9.81 4.12
C LEU A 318 -15.81 -11.22 3.94
N ILE A 319 -15.22 -11.95 3.01
CA ILE A 319 -15.68 -13.27 2.59
C ILE A 319 -14.48 -14.22 2.57
N LEU A 320 -14.64 -15.39 3.18
CA LEU A 320 -13.67 -16.48 3.07
C LEU A 320 -13.81 -17.13 1.70
N LEU A 321 -12.70 -17.24 0.98
CA LEU A 321 -12.64 -17.89 -0.32
C LEU A 321 -12.17 -19.34 -0.17
N ASN A 322 -12.93 -20.27 -0.74
CA ASN A 322 -12.55 -21.68 -0.82
C ASN A 322 -11.34 -21.95 -1.74
N LYS A 323 -10.99 -20.99 -2.61
CA LYS A 323 -9.85 -21.05 -3.52
C LYS A 323 -9.21 -19.66 -3.64
N PRO A 324 -7.92 -19.57 -4.02
CA PRO A 324 -7.33 -18.29 -4.38
C PRO A 324 -8.20 -17.56 -5.43
N PRO A 325 -8.30 -16.21 -5.37
CA PRO A 325 -9.07 -15.46 -6.35
C PRO A 325 -8.62 -15.80 -7.77
N GLU A 326 -9.57 -16.05 -8.67
CA GLU A 326 -9.27 -16.10 -10.10
C GLU A 326 -8.89 -14.67 -10.53
N PHE A 327 -7.59 -14.44 -10.65
CA PHE A 327 -6.94 -13.13 -10.77
C PHE A 327 -7.17 -12.41 -12.13
N LEU A 328 -8.36 -12.52 -12.71
CA LEU A 328 -8.72 -11.94 -14.01
C LEU A 328 -8.95 -10.42 -13.96
N LEU A 329 -8.94 -9.80 -12.77
CA LEU A 329 -9.19 -8.38 -12.54
C LEU A 329 -8.07 -7.71 -11.74
N LEU A 330 -6.82 -8.18 -11.85
CA LEU A 330 -5.71 -7.67 -11.04
C LEU A 330 -5.41 -6.20 -11.30
N SER A 331 -5.42 -5.40 -10.24
CA SER A 331 -4.86 -4.05 -10.23
C SER A 331 -3.44 -4.05 -9.71
N SER A 332 -3.18 -4.70 -8.58
CA SER A 332 -1.84 -4.89 -8.03
C SER A 332 -1.69 -6.27 -7.39
N LEU A 333 -0.47 -6.81 -7.42
CA LEU A 333 -0.09 -8.02 -6.67
C LEU A 333 0.82 -7.65 -5.51
N VAL A 334 0.57 -8.26 -4.35
CA VAL A 334 1.30 -8.04 -3.10
C VAL A 334 2.08 -9.29 -2.76
N TYR A 335 3.40 -9.21 -2.92
CA TYR A 335 4.33 -10.28 -2.58
C TYR A 335 5.00 -9.98 -1.25
N ILE A 336 4.96 -10.92 -0.32
CA ILE A 336 5.49 -10.79 1.05
C ILE A 336 6.79 -11.57 1.15
N ARG A 337 7.80 -10.98 1.78
CA ARG A 337 9.12 -11.60 1.95
C ARG A 337 8.95 -12.88 2.76
N SER A 338 9.26 -14.01 2.15
CA SER A 338 9.16 -15.29 2.83
C SER A 338 10.12 -15.27 4.02
N SER A 339 9.60 -15.63 5.19
CA SER A 339 10.41 -15.84 6.39
C SER A 339 10.99 -17.26 6.32
N ASP A 340 11.85 -17.50 5.33
CA ASP A 340 12.61 -18.74 5.26
C ASP A 340 13.42 -18.85 6.56
N LYS A 341 13.16 -19.91 7.34
CA LYS A 341 14.06 -20.41 8.38
C LYS A 341 15.11 -21.30 7.75
#